data_AF-K1SH89-F1
#
_entry.id   AF-K1SH89-F1
#
_cell.length_a   1.000
_cell.length_b   1.000
_cell.length_c   1.000
_cell.angle_alpha   90.00
_cell.angle_beta   90.00
_cell.angle_gamma   90.00
#
_symmetry.space_group_name_H-M   'P 1'
#
loop_
_entity.id
_entity.type
_entity.pdbx_description
1 polymer ?
#
loop_
_entity_poly.entity_id
_entity_poly.type
_entity_poly.pdbx_seq_one_letter_code
_entity_poly.pdbx_strand_id
1 'polypeptide(L)'
;GDKEAEAKFKEATEAYSVLSDADKRRQYDQFGHAAFENGGGGGAGGFGGFDFNGADMGDIFGDIFGDLFGGGGRTRRANNGPMKGANLRARVNITFEEAVFGCEKELEIVLKDECTTCHGTGAKPGTSPITCPKCKGQGQIVYTQQSMFGMVRNVQTCQDCNGTGKVIKDK
;
A
#
# COMPACT_ATOMS: atom_id res chain seq x y z
N GLY A 1 -11.98 -12.82 -28.44
CA GLY A 1 -12.46 -11.82 -27.46
C GLY A 1 -13.83 -11.34 -27.90
N ASP A 2 -14.68 -10.99 -26.94
CA ASP A 2 -16.01 -10.43 -27.20
C ASP A 2 -15.87 -8.96 -27.62
N LYS A 3 -16.35 -8.62 -28.81
CA LYS A 3 -16.21 -7.28 -29.41
C LYS A 3 -17.07 -6.24 -28.70
N GLU A 4 -18.17 -6.64 -28.05
CA GLU A 4 -19.00 -5.72 -27.29
C GLU A 4 -18.33 -5.29 -25.98
N ALA A 5 -17.63 -6.22 -25.33
CA ALA A 5 -16.85 -5.93 -24.13
C ALA A 5 -15.68 -4.99 -24.44
N GLU A 6 -15.04 -5.17 -25.60
CA GLU A 6 -13.97 -4.28 -26.08
C GLU A 6 -14.47 -2.85 -26.30
N ALA A 7 -15.64 -2.67 -26.91
CA ALA A 7 -16.22 -1.34 -27.15
C ALA A 7 -16.57 -0.61 -25.84
N LYS A 8 -17.23 -1.30 -24.89
CA LYS A 8 -17.55 -0.74 -23.57
C LYS A 8 -16.31 -0.42 -22.75
N PHE A 9 -15.25 -1.22 -22.92
CA PHE A 9 -13.99 -1.00 -22.22
C PHE A 9 -13.24 0.22 -22.77
N LYS A 10 -13.28 0.45 -24.09
CA LYS A 10 -12.76 1.67 -24.72
C LYS A 10 -13.45 2.92 -24.17
N GLU A 11 -14.78 2.91 -24.17
CA GLU A 11 -15.60 4.02 -23.65
C GLU A 11 -15.31 4.32 -22.17
N ALA A 12 -15.21 3.29 -21.33
CA ALA A 12 -14.90 3.47 -19.91
C ALA A 12 -13.48 4.00 -19.66
N THR A 13 -12.52 3.60 -20.49
CA THR A 13 -11.13 4.04 -20.38
C THR A 13 -10.97 5.50 -20.79
N GLU A 14 -11.66 5.91 -21.85
CA GLU A 14 -11.71 7.32 -22.28
C GLU A 14 -12.28 8.20 -21.17
N ALA A 15 -13.42 7.80 -20.58
CA ALA A 15 -14.02 8.52 -19.46
C ALA A 15 -13.07 8.59 -18.26
N TYR A 16 -12.38 7.50 -17.93
CA TYR A 16 -11.41 7.48 -16.82
C TYR A 16 -10.22 8.40 -17.07
N SER A 17 -9.73 8.49 -18.31
CA SER A 17 -8.58 9.34 -18.67
C SER A 17 -8.83 10.84 -18.47
N VAL A 18 -10.10 11.26 -18.57
CA VAL A 18 -10.54 12.64 -18.36
C VAL A 18 -10.88 12.88 -16.89
N LEU A 19 -11.57 11.95 -16.24
CA LEU A 19 -12.08 12.13 -14.87
C LEU A 19 -11.07 11.82 -13.76
N SER A 20 -10.01 11.05 -14.06
CA SER A 20 -8.97 10.70 -13.08
C SER A 20 -8.02 11.85 -12.75
N ASP A 21 -7.88 12.82 -13.67
CA ASP A 21 -7.03 13.99 -13.50
C ASP A 21 -7.89 15.24 -13.23
N ALA A 22 -7.59 15.95 -12.13
CA ALA A 22 -8.38 17.10 -11.69
C ALA A 22 -8.32 18.29 -12.68
N ASP A 23 -7.26 18.40 -13.48
CA ASP A 23 -7.09 19.45 -14.46
C ASP A 23 -7.85 19.12 -15.74
N LYS A 24 -7.76 17.86 -16.21
CA LYS A 24 -8.55 17.38 -17.36
C LYS A 24 -10.04 17.37 -17.09
N ARG A 25 -10.46 16.94 -15.90
CA ARG A 25 -11.87 17.00 -15.47
C ARG A 25 -12.39 18.43 -15.49
N ARG A 26 -11.61 19.38 -14.98
CA ARG A 26 -11.97 20.80 -14.97
C ARG A 26 -12.06 21.38 -16.39
N GLN A 27 -11.18 20.97 -17.30
CA GLN A 27 -11.26 21.37 -18.72
C GLN A 27 -12.52 20.79 -19.38
N TYR A 28 -12.85 19.53 -19.12
CA TYR A 28 -14.09 18.90 -19.58
C TYR A 28 -15.34 19.59 -19.01
N ASP A 29 -15.33 19.90 -17.71
CA ASP A 29 -16.44 20.59 -17.03
C ASP A 29 -16.65 22.02 -17.58
N GLN A 30 -15.60 22.66 -18.11
CA GLN A 30 -15.66 24.04 -18.64
C GLN A 30 -15.98 24.12 -20.14
N PHE A 31 -15.47 23.19 -20.94
CA PHE A 31 -15.50 23.26 -22.40
C PHE A 31 -16.25 22.08 -23.05
N GLY A 32 -16.67 21.09 -22.26
CA GLY A 32 -17.29 19.86 -22.75
C GLY A 32 -16.36 19.03 -23.62
N HIS A 33 -16.96 18.12 -24.41
CA HIS A 33 -16.23 17.25 -25.36
C HIS A 33 -15.40 18.05 -26.40
N ALA A 34 -15.78 19.31 -26.66
CA ALA A 34 -15.14 20.18 -27.64
C ALA A 34 -13.68 20.56 -27.29
N ALA A 35 -13.27 20.48 -26.02
CA ALA A 35 -11.87 20.68 -25.62
C ALA A 35 -10.92 19.59 -26.13
N PHE A 36 -11.46 18.43 -26.52
CA PHE A 36 -10.69 17.26 -26.91
C PHE A 36 -10.91 16.85 -28.38
N GLU A 37 -11.95 17.40 -29.05
CA GLU A 37 -12.25 17.12 -30.47
C GLU A 37 -11.45 17.97 -31.46
N ASN A 38 -11.01 19.17 -31.08
CA ASN A 38 -10.15 20.01 -31.92
C ASN A 38 -8.79 20.15 -31.26
N GLY A 39 -7.78 19.47 -31.81
CA GLY A 39 -6.37 19.61 -31.42
C GLY A 39 -5.80 21.01 -31.67
N GLY A 40 -6.30 22.03 -30.96
CA GLY A 40 -5.89 23.42 -31.15
C GLY A 40 -6.36 24.30 -29.99
N GLY A 41 -5.47 24.55 -29.03
CA GLY A 41 -5.80 25.42 -27.89
C GLY A 41 -4.69 25.65 -26.86
N GLY A 42 -3.45 25.85 -27.29
CA GLY A 42 -2.41 26.64 -26.60
C GLY A 42 -2.06 26.33 -25.14
N GLY A 43 -0.94 25.63 -24.91
CA GLY A 43 -0.26 25.63 -23.61
C GLY A 43 0.65 24.43 -23.37
N ALA A 44 1.87 24.51 -23.89
CA ALA A 44 3.08 23.76 -23.52
C ALA A 44 2.94 22.50 -22.63
N GLY A 45 3.21 21.34 -23.22
CA GLY A 45 3.76 20.17 -22.52
C GLY A 45 2.90 18.91 -22.56
N GLY A 46 3.27 17.96 -23.43
CA GLY A 46 2.82 16.56 -23.32
C GLY A 46 1.50 16.23 -24.03
N PHE A 47 1.24 16.80 -25.21
CA PHE A 47 0.06 16.48 -26.01
C PHE A 47 0.30 15.26 -26.89
N GLY A 48 0.28 14.07 -26.28
CA GLY A 48 0.00 12.81 -26.98
C GLY A 48 -1.49 12.55 -26.92
N GLY A 49 -2.23 12.99 -27.95
CA GLY A 49 -3.57 12.48 -28.18
C GLY A 49 -3.46 10.96 -28.33
N PHE A 50 -4.19 10.20 -27.50
CA PHE A 50 -4.38 8.78 -27.76
C PHE A 50 -5.23 8.67 -29.02
N ASP A 51 -4.55 8.69 -30.16
CA ASP A 51 -5.12 8.34 -31.44
C ASP A 51 -5.41 6.83 -31.42
N PHE A 52 -6.63 6.47 -31.02
CA PHE A 52 -7.15 5.10 -31.11
C PHE A 52 -7.43 4.66 -32.56
N ASN A 53 -7.07 5.43 -33.59
CA ASN A 53 -7.35 5.07 -34.99
C ASN A 53 -6.24 4.36 -35.76
N GLY A 54 -5.09 4.01 -35.18
CA GLY A 54 -4.07 3.39 -36.04
C GLY A 54 -2.86 2.69 -35.43
N ALA A 55 -2.69 2.68 -34.12
CA ALA A 55 -1.56 1.98 -33.49
C ALA A 55 -2.06 0.80 -32.67
N ASP A 56 -1.39 -0.33 -32.88
CA ASP A 56 -1.68 -1.64 -32.34
C ASP A 56 -2.05 -1.60 -30.84
N MET A 57 -3.35 -1.78 -30.56
CA MET A 57 -3.94 -1.84 -29.21
C MET A 57 -3.46 -3.05 -28.39
N GLY A 58 -2.53 -3.87 -28.89
CA GLY A 58 -1.87 -4.90 -28.09
C GLY A 58 -0.75 -4.34 -27.20
N ASP A 59 0.08 -3.47 -27.76
CA ASP A 59 1.34 -3.05 -27.12
C ASP A 59 1.12 -1.85 -26.17
N ILE A 60 0.26 -0.91 -26.55
CA ILE A 60 -0.11 0.22 -25.67
C ILE A 60 -0.94 -0.24 -24.47
N PHE A 61 -1.81 -1.25 -24.64
CA PHE A 61 -2.50 -1.86 -23.51
C PHE A 61 -1.53 -2.61 -22.59
N GLY A 62 -0.52 -3.28 -23.14
CA GLY A 62 0.52 -3.97 -22.39
C GLY A 62 1.36 -3.03 -21.51
N ASP A 63 1.75 -1.87 -22.02
CA ASP A 63 2.58 -0.91 -21.29
C ASP A 63 1.77 -0.07 -20.29
N ILE A 64 0.52 0.32 -20.63
CA ILE A 64 -0.36 1.03 -19.68
C ILE A 64 -0.91 0.11 -18.60
N PHE A 65 -1.31 -1.13 -18.89
CA PHE A 65 -1.64 -2.11 -17.84
C PHE A 65 -0.39 -2.64 -17.14
N GLY A 66 0.78 -2.63 -17.79
CA GLY A 66 2.05 -2.93 -17.18
C GLY A 66 2.40 -1.92 -16.09
N ASP A 67 2.28 -0.63 -16.35
CA ASP A 67 2.57 0.41 -15.33
C ASP A 67 1.40 0.66 -14.36
N LEU A 68 0.15 0.47 -14.78
CA LEU A 68 -1.03 0.66 -13.92
C LEU A 68 -1.36 -0.57 -13.06
N PHE A 69 -1.11 -1.78 -13.56
CA PHE A 69 -1.47 -3.05 -12.92
C PHE A 69 -0.29 -4.01 -12.71
N GLY A 70 0.89 -3.77 -13.29
CA GLY A 70 1.90 -4.81 -13.51
C GLY A 70 3.37 -4.44 -13.26
N GLY A 71 3.70 -3.44 -12.44
CA GLY A 71 5.12 -3.16 -12.20
C GLY A 71 5.36 -1.99 -11.24
N GLY A 72 6.21 -2.21 -10.24
CA GLY A 72 6.83 -1.08 -9.53
C GLY A 72 6.11 -0.56 -8.29
N GLY A 73 5.43 -1.42 -7.53
CA GLY A 73 4.95 -0.99 -6.24
C GLY A 73 4.35 -2.10 -5.42
N ARG A 74 5.18 -2.95 -4.82
CA ARG A 74 4.83 -3.46 -3.48
C ARG A 74 4.69 -2.21 -2.61
N THR A 75 3.51 -1.59 -2.61
CA THR A 75 3.06 -0.73 -1.53
C THR A 75 3.25 -1.60 -0.31
N ARG A 76 4.36 -1.40 0.40
CA ARG A 76 4.55 -1.88 1.75
C ARG A 76 3.55 -1.08 2.58
N ARG A 77 2.26 -1.38 2.41
CA ARG A 77 1.20 -1.01 3.32
C ARG A 77 1.81 -1.35 4.67
N ALA A 78 1.99 -0.33 5.50
CA ALA A 78 2.54 -0.49 6.84
C ALA A 78 1.85 -1.72 7.43
N ASN A 79 2.62 -2.78 7.64
CA ASN A 79 2.12 -4.10 8.01
C ASN A 79 1.74 -4.06 9.50
N ASN A 80 0.79 -3.18 9.82
CA ASN A 80 0.20 -3.02 11.13
C ASN A 80 -1.12 -3.82 11.21
N GLY A 81 -1.22 -4.86 10.37
CA GLY A 81 -2.26 -5.87 10.48
C GLY A 81 -1.86 -6.93 11.51
N PRO A 82 -2.81 -7.77 11.95
CA PRO A 82 -2.51 -8.87 12.84
C PRO A 82 -1.46 -9.79 12.22
N MET A 83 -0.33 -9.94 12.91
CA MET A 83 0.74 -10.85 12.50
C MET A 83 0.60 -12.16 13.26
N LYS A 84 0.89 -13.27 12.60
CA LYS A 84 0.96 -14.58 13.26
C LYS A 84 2.07 -14.56 14.32
N GLY A 85 1.79 -15.11 15.49
CA GLY A 85 2.79 -15.31 16.55
C GLY A 85 3.92 -16.26 16.12
N ALA A 86 5.03 -16.22 16.86
CA ALA A 86 6.18 -17.09 16.61
C ALA A 86 5.85 -18.55 16.96
N ASN A 87 6.34 -19.49 16.14
CA ASN A 87 6.26 -20.92 16.48
C ASN A 87 7.26 -21.25 17.59
N LEU A 88 6.86 -22.09 18.55
CA LEU A 88 7.71 -22.58 19.63
C LEU A 88 8.14 -24.03 19.35
N ARG A 89 9.39 -24.36 19.68
CA ARG A 89 9.94 -25.72 19.55
C ARG A 89 10.66 -26.09 20.84
N ALA A 90 10.12 -27.04 21.58
CA ALA A 90 10.78 -27.67 22.72
C ALA A 90 11.38 -29.01 22.30
N ARG A 91 12.53 -29.38 22.87
CA ARG A 91 13.12 -30.72 22.72
C ARG A 91 12.95 -31.46 24.04
N VAL A 92 12.40 -32.66 23.98
CA VAL A 92 12.20 -33.53 25.14
C VAL A 92 13.12 -34.72 24.98
N ASN A 93 13.99 -34.94 25.96
CA ASN A 93 14.82 -36.14 26.00
C ASN A 93 14.05 -37.23 26.75
N ILE A 94 13.88 -38.37 26.10
CA ILE A 94 13.25 -39.57 26.67
C ILE A 94 14.25 -40.73 26.63
N THR A 95 14.19 -41.61 27.61
CA THR A 95 14.95 -42.88 27.59
C THR A 95 14.28 -43.89 26.66
N PHE A 96 14.97 -44.97 26.34
CA PHE A 96 14.43 -46.01 25.47
C PHE A 96 13.23 -46.72 26.12
N GLU A 97 13.32 -46.99 27.42
CA GLU A 97 12.23 -47.62 28.19
C GLU A 97 11.00 -46.71 28.23
N GLU A 98 11.18 -45.40 28.45
CA GLU A 98 10.10 -44.42 28.38
C GLU A 98 9.44 -44.38 26.99
N ALA A 99 10.20 -44.59 25.92
CA ALA A 99 9.65 -44.67 24.56
C ALA A 99 8.82 -45.94 24.32
N VAL A 100 9.18 -47.06 24.95
CA VAL A 100 8.51 -48.36 24.78
C VAL A 100 7.25 -48.46 25.65
N PHE A 101 7.32 -48.02 26.90
CA PHE A 101 6.21 -48.12 27.86
C PHE A 101 5.32 -46.87 27.91
N GLY A 102 5.79 -45.75 27.37
CA GLY A 102 5.15 -44.45 27.46
C GLY A 102 5.58 -43.69 28.73
N CYS A 103 5.60 -42.36 28.66
CA CYS A 103 5.88 -41.48 29.79
C CYS A 103 5.10 -40.18 29.70
N GLU A 104 4.79 -39.59 30.86
CA GLU A 104 4.32 -38.21 30.98
C GLU A 104 5.48 -37.34 31.45
N LYS A 105 5.73 -36.20 30.77
CA LYS A 105 6.75 -35.23 31.17
C LYS A 105 6.19 -33.83 31.12
N GLU A 106 6.43 -33.06 32.18
CA GLU A 106 6.09 -31.65 32.22
C GLU A 106 7.12 -30.82 31.43
N LEU A 107 6.62 -29.90 30.60
CA LEU A 107 7.44 -29.00 29.79
C LEU A 107 7.21 -27.57 30.23
N GLU A 108 8.25 -26.94 30.76
CA GLU A 108 8.23 -25.51 31.06
C GLU A 108 8.57 -24.71 29.80
N ILE A 109 7.63 -23.90 29.33
CA ILE A 109 7.76 -23.09 28.11
C ILE A 109 7.61 -21.62 28.47
N VAL A 110 8.60 -20.81 28.07
CA VAL A 110 8.53 -19.35 28.21
C VAL A 110 7.90 -18.76 26.95
N LEU A 111 6.69 -18.21 27.10
CA LEU A 111 5.95 -17.54 26.03
C LEU A 111 5.64 -16.09 26.38
N LYS A 112 5.49 -15.26 25.34
CA LYS A 112 5.00 -13.90 25.50
C LYS A 112 3.47 -13.96 25.55
N ASP A 113 2.91 -13.61 26.69
CA ASP A 113 1.46 -13.49 26.87
C ASP A 113 1.03 -12.02 26.85
N GLU A 114 -0.28 -11.80 26.79
CA GLU A 114 -0.87 -10.48 26.94
C GLU A 114 -0.47 -9.85 28.29
N CYS A 115 0.01 -8.60 28.24
CA CYS A 115 0.34 -7.90 29.47
C CYS A 115 -0.94 -7.62 30.27
N THR A 116 -1.03 -8.13 31.49
CA THR A 116 -2.20 -7.95 32.38
C THR A 116 -2.44 -6.49 32.79
N THR A 117 -1.43 -5.64 32.71
CA THR A 117 -1.53 -4.22 33.09
C THR A 117 -2.02 -3.35 31.93
N CYS A 118 -1.43 -3.53 30.73
CA CYS A 118 -1.68 -2.64 29.60
C CYS A 118 -2.45 -3.30 28.44
N HIS A 119 -2.73 -4.61 28.51
CA HIS A 119 -3.47 -5.35 27.49
C HIS A 119 -2.91 -5.17 26.08
N GLY A 120 -1.57 -5.14 25.97
CA GLY A 120 -0.86 -4.94 24.70
C GLY A 120 -0.87 -3.51 24.17
N THR A 121 -1.50 -2.55 24.85
CA THR A 121 -1.48 -1.12 24.44
C THR A 121 -0.15 -0.44 24.74
N GLY A 122 0.61 -0.96 25.70
CA GLY A 122 1.86 -0.38 26.20
C GLY A 122 1.68 0.91 26.99
N ALA A 123 0.45 1.37 27.20
CA ALA A 123 0.13 2.58 27.95
C ALA A 123 -0.19 2.24 29.42
N LYS A 124 0.13 3.17 30.32
CA LYS A 124 -0.24 3.06 31.73
C LYS A 124 -1.77 2.95 31.88
N PRO A 125 -2.30 2.14 32.81
CA PRO A 125 -3.74 2.04 33.05
C PRO A 125 -4.38 3.42 33.25
N GLY A 126 -5.46 3.68 32.51
CA GLY A 126 -6.14 4.98 32.51
C GLY A 126 -5.57 6.03 31.55
N THR A 127 -4.48 5.73 30.85
CA THR A 127 -3.95 6.55 29.76
C THR A 127 -4.13 5.86 28.42
N SER A 128 -4.25 6.63 27.34
CA SER A 128 -4.45 6.12 25.99
C SER A 128 -3.28 6.50 25.08
N PRO A 129 -2.82 5.59 24.20
CA PRO A 129 -1.86 5.94 23.16
C PRO A 129 -2.42 7.07 22.27
N ILE A 130 -1.64 8.12 22.08
CA ILE A 130 -2.02 9.24 21.21
C ILE A 130 -1.51 9.00 19.78
N THR A 131 -2.25 9.49 18.78
CA THR A 131 -1.77 9.44 17.39
C THR A 131 -0.47 10.23 17.26
N CYS A 132 0.53 9.64 16.60
CA CYS A 132 1.80 10.30 16.41
C CYS A 132 1.61 11.60 15.59
N PRO A 133 1.98 12.78 16.12
CA PRO A 133 1.73 14.05 15.44
C PRO A 133 2.58 14.21 14.18
N LYS A 134 3.77 13.59 14.14
CA LYS A 134 4.74 13.73 13.04
C LYS A 134 4.36 12.93 11.80
N CYS A 135 3.92 11.68 11.96
CA CYS A 135 3.45 10.84 10.85
C CYS A 135 1.92 10.77 10.71
N LYS A 136 1.18 11.48 11.58
CA LYS A 136 -0.29 11.47 11.61
C LYS A 136 -0.91 10.06 11.63
N GLY A 137 -0.28 9.13 12.36
CA GLY A 137 -0.75 7.74 12.45
C GLY A 137 -0.26 6.80 11.34
N GLN A 138 0.49 7.29 10.34
CA GLN A 138 0.95 6.47 9.23
C GLN A 138 2.14 5.56 9.57
N GLY A 139 2.85 5.83 10.68
CA GLY A 139 4.06 5.11 11.08
C GLY A 139 5.29 5.38 10.21
N GLN A 140 5.13 6.10 9.09
CA GLN A 140 6.18 6.40 8.12
C GLN A 140 6.08 7.88 7.71
N ILE A 141 7.21 8.45 7.29
CA ILE A 141 7.34 9.82 6.81
C ILE A 141 7.91 9.76 5.40
N VAL A 142 7.28 10.47 4.47
CA VAL A 142 7.70 10.54 3.07
C VAL A 142 8.44 11.85 2.83
N TYR A 143 9.72 11.76 2.50
CA TYR A 143 10.54 12.89 2.06
C TYR A 143 10.51 12.95 0.54
N THR A 144 9.93 14.01 -0.01
CA THR A 144 9.98 14.27 -1.46
C THR A 144 11.12 15.25 -1.71
N GLN A 145 12.13 14.83 -2.46
CA GLN A 145 13.26 15.66 -2.84
C GLN A 145 13.30 15.79 -4.36
N GLN A 146 13.46 17.01 -4.84
CA GLN A 146 13.63 17.28 -6.26
C GLN A 146 15.09 17.03 -6.64
N SER A 147 15.31 16.05 -7.51
CA SER A 147 16.63 15.68 -8.03
C SER A 147 16.71 16.06 -9.51
N MET A 148 17.93 16.03 -10.06
CA MET A 148 18.20 16.23 -11.48
C MET A 148 17.47 15.21 -12.38
N PHE A 149 17.02 14.08 -11.82
CA PHE A 149 16.28 13.02 -12.50
C PHE A 149 14.77 13.04 -12.19
N GLY A 150 14.23 14.13 -11.64
CA GLY A 150 12.83 14.26 -11.27
C GLY A 150 12.57 14.18 -9.75
N MET A 151 11.31 13.95 -9.37
CA MET A 151 10.91 13.89 -7.96
C MET A 151 11.20 12.51 -7.38
N VAL A 152 12.12 12.43 -6.42
CA VAL A 152 12.40 11.18 -5.67
C VAL A 152 11.65 11.22 -4.35
N ARG A 153 10.84 10.19 -4.07
CA ARG A 153 10.15 10.00 -2.79
C ARG A 153 10.87 8.93 -1.96
N ASN A 154 11.47 9.36 -0.85
CA ASN A 154 12.09 8.47 0.13
C ASN A 154 11.14 8.25 1.31
N VAL A 155 10.79 7.00 1.57
CA VAL A 155 9.94 6.62 2.71
C VAL A 155 10.82 6.13 3.85
N GLN A 156 10.73 6.78 5.01
CA GLN A 156 11.44 6.38 6.22
C GLN A 156 10.45 6.07 7.34
N THR A 157 10.80 5.12 8.22
CA THR A 157 10.03 4.87 9.43
C THR A 157 10.03 6.12 10.31
N CYS A 158 8.87 6.47 10.87
CA CYS A 158 8.75 7.63 11.74
C CYS A 158 9.56 7.39 13.04
N GLN A 159 10.58 8.20 13.28
CA GLN A 159 11.45 8.11 14.47
C GLN A 159 10.68 8.30 15.79
N ASP A 160 9.63 9.12 15.79
CA ASP A 160 8.89 9.45 17.02
C ASP A 160 8.00 8.30 17.52
N CYS A 161 7.53 7.43 16.61
CA CYS A 161 6.65 6.30 16.96
C CYS A 161 7.22 4.94 16.53
N ASN A 162 8.43 4.88 15.96
CA ASN A 162 9.09 3.66 15.49
C ASN A 162 8.19 2.76 14.62
N GLY A 163 7.32 3.36 13.79
CA GLY A 163 6.43 2.60 12.90
C GLY A 163 5.05 2.26 13.46
N THR A 164 4.79 2.43 14.76
CA THR A 164 3.49 2.06 15.37
C THR A 164 2.34 3.02 15.01
N GLY A 165 2.67 4.23 14.54
CA GLY A 165 1.71 5.31 14.31
C GLY A 165 1.16 5.95 15.60
N LYS A 166 1.53 5.43 16.78
CA LYS A 166 1.05 5.91 18.09
C LYS A 166 2.22 6.22 19.01
N VAL A 167 2.08 7.26 19.83
CA VAL A 167 3.04 7.66 20.84
C VAL A 167 2.41 7.46 22.21
N ILE A 168 3.16 6.84 23.12
CA ILE A 168 2.75 6.59 24.49
C ILE A 168 3.50 7.58 25.36
N LYS A 169 2.79 8.56 25.92
CA LYS A 169 3.38 9.57 26.81
C LYS A 169 3.73 8.97 28.17
N ASP A 170 2.84 8.14 28.71
CA ASP A 170 2.95 7.51 30.01
C ASP A 170 2.96 5.98 29.84
N LYS A 171 4.12 5.36 30.10
CA LYS A 171 4.33 3.91 30.05
C LYS A 171 4.08 3.27 31.40
#